data_AF-A0A423X4H1-F1
#
_entry.id   AF-A0A423X4H1-F1
#
_cell.length_a   1.000
_cell.length_b   1.000
_cell.length_c   1.000
_cell.angle_alpha   90.00
_cell.angle_beta   90.00
_cell.angle_gamma   90.00
#
_symmetry.space_group_name_H-M   'P 1'
#
loop_
_entity.id
_entity.type
_entity.pdbx_description
1 polymer ?
#
loop_
_entity_poly.entity_id
_entity_poly.type
_entity_poly.pdbx_seq_one_letter_code
_entity_poly.pdbx_strand_id
1 'polypeptide(L)'
;MSRQTATIRASHQATGAGAGVDKPRAGQTGHATVFHEMLASNLPREELSHKRMQHEAESLIGAGLETTAWTLALGSFYILNDPQVHARLRAELATAIPDAAHIPPWATLETLPYLTAIVRETLRLGMGVIERLVRINRNPATPWIYKDTTTIPANIAVSMDQYHMLMNERVFPDPTAFRPERWLGDPRGPGGAHPLTHYLTVFGRGSRMCLGLNLAYSELYIGLATLVRRHGLRLVGTTVRDVAFYAENTIFLVTGKELFNIELMSETMAPAAIQKKTVLITGCSTGSIGWAVTKVFLEHDFHVFAGVRSHSKAKDLAELSSVDLIELDVTVPKTISQCKEIVAERTGGKLDVLINCAGIEGVRPLLDVDIGWAKEVYDVNVWGPLAVTQAFGPLVIEAKGIIANFSSIGSKIPMCWAGIYSSSKAAIAQMSDTMRIEMAPLGVRVVTVMVGSASTTIFDKPGGKLELPETSYYRYPGIEDMANKQRADHKNACMPVEELAPKLVKGILTGTKDPVWAGTFATAVRWGTWAYPRWFMDWSCNVDRGLEKVKPST
;
A
#
# COMPACT_ATOMS: atom_id res chain seq x y z
N MET A 1 -23.37 11.70 12.04
CA MET A 1 -24.41 11.11 12.92
C MET A 1 -25.43 12.12 13.49
N SER A 2 -25.46 13.42 13.13
CA SER A 2 -26.42 14.37 13.75
C SER A 2 -27.69 14.69 12.92
N ARG A 3 -27.72 14.40 11.61
CA ARG A 3 -28.89 14.71 10.74
C ARG A 3 -29.89 13.56 10.62
N GLN A 4 -29.46 12.30 10.59
CA GLN A 4 -30.37 11.14 10.49
C GLN A 4 -31.19 10.92 11.78
N THR A 5 -30.61 11.22 12.94
CA THR A 5 -31.26 11.08 14.26
C THR A 5 -32.41 12.07 14.44
N ALA A 6 -32.36 13.23 13.78
CA ALA A 6 -33.44 14.21 13.79
C ALA A 6 -34.66 13.73 12.98
N THR A 7 -34.43 13.03 11.87
CA THR A 7 -35.48 12.52 10.98
C THR A 7 -36.29 11.38 11.63
N ILE A 8 -35.63 10.52 12.41
CA ILE A 8 -36.30 9.43 13.16
C ILE A 8 -37.19 9.98 14.29
N ARG A 9 -36.80 11.11 14.90
CA ARG A 9 -37.65 11.78 15.90
C ARG A 9 -38.92 12.37 15.29
N ALA A 10 -38.84 12.86 14.06
CA ALA A 10 -39.99 13.43 13.35
C ALA A 10 -41.02 12.35 12.95
N SER A 11 -40.59 11.15 12.57
CA SER A 11 -41.52 10.04 12.27
C SER A 11 -42.26 9.54 13.52
N HIS A 12 -41.60 9.57 14.68
CA HIS A 12 -42.21 9.19 15.96
C HIS A 12 -43.32 10.13 16.44
N GLN A 13 -43.30 11.41 16.02
CA GLN A 13 -44.35 12.38 16.36
C GLN A 13 -45.56 12.30 15.42
N ALA A 14 -45.40 11.78 14.20
CA ALA A 14 -46.47 11.67 13.21
C ALA A 14 -47.45 10.51 13.45
N THR A 15 -47.08 9.52 14.28
CA THR A 15 -47.94 8.36 14.61
C THR A 15 -48.78 8.55 15.88
N GLY A 16 -48.87 9.78 16.39
CA GLY A 16 -49.73 10.14 17.50
C GLY A 16 -51.10 10.64 17.01
N ALA A 17 -52.15 9.93 17.42
CA ALA A 17 -53.58 10.19 17.17
C ALA A 17 -54.15 9.52 15.90
N GLY A 18 -55.24 8.79 16.12
CA GLY A 18 -55.76 7.75 15.23
C GLY A 18 -56.23 8.22 13.86
N ALA A 19 -55.85 7.46 12.85
CA ALA A 19 -56.53 7.22 11.57
C ALA A 19 -55.74 6.11 10.85
N GLY A 20 -56.34 5.42 9.89
CA GLY A 20 -55.86 4.18 9.26
C GLY A 20 -54.37 4.13 8.89
N VAL A 21 -53.82 2.91 8.94
CA VAL A 21 -52.41 2.58 8.71
C VAL A 21 -52.00 2.92 7.27
N ASP A 22 -51.63 4.17 7.03
CA ASP A 22 -50.89 4.58 5.84
C ASP A 22 -49.46 4.06 5.98
N LYS A 23 -49.07 3.12 5.11
CA LYS A 23 -47.71 2.56 5.03
C LYS A 23 -46.68 3.71 4.99
N PRO A 24 -45.55 3.61 5.71
CA PRO A 24 -44.59 4.70 5.79
C PRO A 24 -44.08 5.08 4.41
N ARG A 25 -44.39 6.32 4.01
CA ARG A 25 -43.91 6.94 2.77
C ARG A 25 -42.39 6.95 2.78
N ALA A 26 -41.80 6.68 1.62
CA ALA A 26 -40.36 6.72 1.39
C ALA A 26 -39.72 7.91 2.13
N GLY A 27 -38.77 7.63 3.02
CA GLY A 27 -37.99 8.67 3.66
C GLY A 27 -37.20 9.50 2.63
N GLN A 28 -36.42 10.47 3.11
CA GLN A 28 -35.57 11.34 2.27
C GLN A 28 -34.57 10.58 1.37
N THR A 29 -34.39 9.27 1.56
CA THR A 29 -33.53 8.39 0.76
C THR A 29 -34.17 7.91 -0.55
N GLY A 30 -35.47 8.16 -0.77
CA GLY A 30 -36.19 7.76 -1.99
C GLY A 30 -36.54 6.27 -2.11
N HIS A 31 -36.25 5.45 -1.09
CA HIS A 31 -36.61 4.02 -1.06
C HIS A 31 -36.88 3.53 0.37
N ALA A 32 -37.74 2.50 0.50
CA ALA A 32 -38.05 1.85 1.78
C ALA A 32 -36.89 0.97 2.27
N THR A 33 -36.75 0.84 3.59
CA THR A 33 -35.72 0.00 4.22
C THR A 33 -36.37 -0.98 5.18
N VAL A 34 -35.61 -1.98 5.65
CA VAL A 34 -36.09 -2.94 6.66
C VAL A 34 -36.65 -2.26 7.91
N PHE A 35 -36.10 -1.12 8.33
CA PHE A 35 -36.61 -0.36 9.47
C PHE A 35 -37.96 0.30 9.20
N HIS A 36 -38.26 0.68 7.95
CA HIS A 36 -39.59 1.18 7.60
C HIS A 36 -40.63 0.06 7.77
N GLU A 37 -40.31 -1.15 7.29
CA GLU A 37 -41.19 -2.32 7.46
C GLU A 37 -41.34 -2.72 8.94
N MET A 38 -40.26 -2.69 9.72
CA MET A 38 -40.33 -2.95 11.16
C MET A 38 -41.22 -1.94 11.89
N LEU A 39 -41.08 -0.64 11.60
CA LEU A 39 -41.90 0.41 12.21
C LEU A 39 -43.37 0.35 11.77
N ALA A 40 -43.64 -0.17 10.57
CA ALA A 40 -44.98 -0.39 10.04
C ALA A 40 -45.63 -1.71 10.48
N SER A 41 -44.87 -2.56 11.18
CA SER A 41 -45.32 -3.89 11.56
C SER A 41 -46.29 -3.87 12.75
N ASN A 42 -46.93 -5.02 13.00
CA ASN A 42 -47.79 -5.22 14.17
C ASN A 42 -47.00 -5.59 15.44
N LEU A 43 -45.70 -5.27 15.51
CA LEU A 43 -44.88 -5.56 16.69
C LEU A 43 -45.33 -4.71 17.90
N PRO A 44 -45.24 -5.25 19.12
CA PRO A 44 -45.49 -4.49 20.33
C PRO A 44 -44.62 -3.23 20.41
N ARG A 45 -45.13 -2.16 21.05
CA ARG A 45 -44.47 -0.84 21.05
C ARG A 45 -43.09 -0.88 21.72
N GLU A 46 -42.89 -1.78 22.67
CA GLU A 46 -41.63 -2.04 23.35
C GLU A 46 -40.54 -2.58 22.41
N GLU A 47 -40.91 -3.41 21.43
CA GLU A 47 -40.01 -3.94 20.39
C GLU A 47 -39.62 -2.87 19.35
N LEU A 48 -40.41 -1.79 19.25
CA LEU A 48 -40.14 -0.64 18.38
C LEU A 48 -39.40 0.50 19.11
N SER A 49 -38.92 0.26 20.33
CA SER A 49 -38.12 1.24 21.07
C SER A 49 -36.82 1.56 20.33
N HIS A 50 -36.35 2.80 20.43
CA HIS A 50 -35.10 3.23 19.80
C HIS A 50 -33.92 2.30 20.12
N LYS A 51 -33.81 1.87 21.39
CA LYS A 51 -32.75 0.94 21.82
C LYS A 51 -32.85 -0.41 21.13
N ARG A 52 -34.06 -0.96 20.99
CA ARG A 52 -34.28 -2.23 20.28
C ARG A 52 -33.94 -2.10 18.80
N MET A 53 -34.42 -1.03 18.16
CA MET A 53 -34.12 -0.73 16.76
C MET A 53 -32.62 -0.54 16.51
N GLN A 54 -31.90 0.08 17.44
CA GLN A 54 -30.45 0.18 17.39
C GLN A 54 -29.79 -1.21 17.46
N HIS A 55 -30.19 -2.08 18.38
CA HIS A 55 -29.64 -3.43 18.47
C HIS A 55 -29.93 -4.25 17.20
N GLU A 56 -31.11 -4.09 16.60
CA GLU A 56 -31.44 -4.74 15.33
C GLU A 56 -30.56 -4.20 14.18
N ALA A 57 -30.23 -2.90 14.18
CA ALA A 57 -29.27 -2.33 13.24
C ALA A 57 -27.87 -2.88 13.40
N GLU A 58 -27.38 -2.96 14.64
CA GLU A 58 -26.08 -3.56 14.95
C GLU A 58 -26.04 -5.03 14.51
N SER A 59 -27.10 -5.79 14.78
CA SER A 59 -27.26 -7.19 14.37
C SER A 59 -27.25 -7.36 12.84
N LEU A 60 -28.03 -6.56 12.12
CA LEU A 60 -28.11 -6.63 10.66
C LEU A 60 -26.79 -6.25 9.98
N ILE A 61 -26.14 -5.17 10.45
CA ILE A 61 -24.84 -4.73 9.92
C ILE A 61 -23.77 -5.77 10.22
N GLY A 62 -23.70 -6.26 11.46
CA GLY A 62 -22.71 -7.26 11.85
C GLY A 62 -22.86 -8.58 11.07
N ALA A 63 -24.08 -9.09 10.95
CA ALA A 63 -24.33 -10.36 10.27
C ALA A 63 -24.12 -10.30 8.75
N GLY A 64 -24.54 -9.20 8.11
CA GLY A 64 -24.56 -9.08 6.64
C GLY A 64 -23.28 -8.53 6.01
N LEU A 65 -22.44 -7.81 6.75
CA LEU A 65 -21.29 -7.11 6.17
C LEU A 65 -20.03 -7.99 6.13
N GLU A 66 -19.58 -8.48 7.29
CA GLU A 66 -18.27 -9.12 7.40
C GLU A 66 -18.22 -10.47 6.65
N THR A 67 -19.27 -11.28 6.78
CA THR A 67 -19.35 -12.61 6.15
C THR A 67 -19.38 -12.53 4.63
N THR A 68 -20.17 -11.61 4.06
CA THR A 68 -20.23 -11.40 2.61
C THR A 68 -18.94 -10.79 2.09
N ALA A 69 -18.37 -9.80 2.77
CA ALA A 69 -17.09 -9.20 2.38
C ALA A 69 -15.95 -10.23 2.37
N TRP A 70 -15.85 -11.07 3.41
CA TRP A 70 -14.89 -12.18 3.46
C TRP A 70 -15.08 -13.15 2.30
N THR A 71 -16.33 -13.55 2.03
CA THR A 71 -16.64 -14.48 0.94
C THR A 71 -16.28 -13.87 -0.43
N LEU A 72 -16.58 -12.59 -0.66
CA LEU A 72 -16.18 -11.86 -1.87
C LEU A 72 -14.65 -11.79 -2.02
N ALA A 73 -13.94 -11.50 -0.94
CA ALA A 73 -12.47 -11.44 -0.94
C ALA A 73 -11.86 -12.82 -1.27
N LEU A 74 -12.36 -13.88 -0.64
CA LEU A 74 -11.93 -15.25 -0.88
C LEU A 74 -12.20 -15.68 -2.32
N GLY A 75 -13.38 -15.37 -2.85
CA GLY A 75 -13.74 -15.66 -4.24
C GLY A 75 -12.83 -14.92 -5.21
N SER A 76 -12.59 -13.64 -4.96
CA SER A 76 -11.67 -12.82 -5.75
C SER A 76 -10.25 -13.41 -5.74
N PHE A 77 -9.76 -13.86 -4.58
CA PHE A 77 -8.47 -14.52 -4.46
C PHE A 77 -8.40 -15.77 -5.35
N TYR A 78 -9.32 -16.72 -5.18
CA TYR A 78 -9.24 -17.99 -5.91
C TYR A 78 -9.47 -17.83 -7.42
N ILE A 79 -10.32 -16.90 -7.82
CA ILE A 79 -10.48 -16.54 -9.24
C ILE A 79 -9.15 -16.06 -9.80
N LEU A 80 -8.46 -15.13 -9.13
CA LEU A 80 -7.23 -14.53 -9.64
C LEU A 80 -5.99 -15.43 -9.49
N ASN A 81 -6.00 -16.34 -8.51
CA ASN A 81 -4.90 -17.27 -8.26
C ASN A 81 -4.82 -18.38 -9.31
N ASP A 82 -5.93 -18.73 -9.97
CA ASP A 82 -5.97 -19.72 -11.05
C ASP A 82 -6.29 -19.06 -12.41
N PRO A 83 -5.30 -18.94 -13.31
CA PRO A 83 -5.50 -18.33 -14.63
C PRO A 83 -6.59 -19.00 -15.48
N GLN A 84 -6.82 -20.30 -15.32
CA GLN A 84 -7.84 -21.02 -16.07
C GLN A 84 -9.24 -20.66 -15.59
N VAL A 85 -9.44 -20.62 -14.27
CA VAL A 85 -10.70 -20.17 -13.65
C VAL A 85 -10.99 -18.72 -14.06
N HIS A 86 -9.99 -17.84 -13.94
CA HIS A 86 -10.14 -16.43 -14.31
C HIS A 86 -10.53 -16.27 -15.79
N ALA A 87 -9.78 -16.91 -16.70
CA ALA A 87 -10.02 -16.79 -18.14
C ALA A 87 -11.42 -17.32 -18.52
N ARG A 88 -11.83 -18.45 -17.93
CA ARG A 88 -13.13 -19.06 -18.20
C ARG A 88 -14.29 -18.21 -17.70
N LEU A 89 -14.20 -17.69 -16.47
CA LEU A 89 -15.21 -16.77 -15.94
C LEU A 89 -15.29 -15.49 -16.78
N ARG A 90 -14.14 -14.91 -17.14
CA ARG A 90 -14.09 -13.69 -17.96
C ARG A 90 -14.75 -13.89 -19.32
N ALA A 91 -14.57 -15.05 -19.96
CA ALA A 91 -15.20 -15.38 -21.23
C ALA A 91 -16.74 -15.48 -21.11
N GLU A 92 -17.25 -16.15 -20.06
CA GLU A 92 -18.69 -16.23 -19.80
C GLU A 92 -19.28 -14.84 -19.53
N LEU A 93 -18.63 -14.03 -18.69
CA LEU A 93 -19.08 -12.68 -18.35
C LEU A 93 -18.99 -11.72 -19.54
N ALA A 94 -17.99 -11.83 -20.40
CA ALA A 94 -17.89 -11.01 -21.61
C ALA A 94 -19.06 -11.26 -22.58
N THR A 95 -19.53 -12.50 -22.63
CA THR A 95 -20.69 -12.90 -23.44
C THR A 95 -22.00 -12.41 -22.82
N ALA A 96 -22.16 -12.61 -21.50
CA ALA A 96 -23.38 -12.24 -20.79
C ALA A 96 -23.52 -10.73 -20.52
N ILE A 97 -22.39 -10.01 -20.46
CA ILE A 97 -22.31 -8.58 -20.15
C ILE A 97 -21.47 -7.89 -21.24
N PRO A 98 -22.00 -7.65 -22.45
CA PRO A 98 -21.24 -7.03 -23.53
C PRO A 98 -20.73 -5.64 -23.17
N ASP A 99 -21.55 -4.84 -22.47
CA ASP A 99 -21.18 -3.53 -21.95
C ASP A 99 -20.83 -3.59 -20.46
N ALA A 100 -19.56 -3.35 -20.13
CA ALA A 100 -19.06 -3.38 -18.77
C ALA A 100 -19.71 -2.31 -17.87
N ALA A 101 -20.18 -1.20 -18.44
CA ALA A 101 -20.81 -0.13 -17.69
C ALA A 101 -22.20 -0.54 -17.16
N HIS A 102 -22.86 -1.52 -17.79
CA HIS A 102 -24.22 -1.92 -17.46
C HIS A 102 -24.29 -3.37 -16.97
N ILE A 103 -24.05 -3.56 -15.67
CA ILE A 103 -24.15 -4.88 -15.04
C ILE A 103 -25.63 -5.29 -14.93
N PRO A 104 -26.03 -6.48 -15.42
CA PRO A 104 -27.41 -6.93 -15.38
C PRO A 104 -27.85 -7.27 -13.94
N PRO A 105 -29.17 -7.33 -13.67
CA PRO A 105 -29.70 -7.67 -12.35
C PRO A 105 -29.33 -9.10 -11.94
N TRP A 106 -29.37 -9.36 -10.63
CA TRP A 106 -29.07 -10.67 -10.05
C TRP A 106 -29.80 -11.84 -10.74
N ALA A 107 -31.09 -11.68 -11.07
CA ALA A 107 -31.90 -12.68 -11.75
C ALA A 107 -31.31 -13.15 -13.11
N THR A 108 -30.52 -12.30 -13.78
CA THR A 108 -29.79 -12.70 -14.99
C THR A 108 -28.47 -13.38 -14.63
N LEU A 109 -27.71 -12.81 -13.68
CA LEU A 109 -26.40 -13.34 -13.29
C LEU A 109 -26.47 -14.75 -12.69
N GLU A 110 -27.53 -15.08 -11.94
CA GLU A 110 -27.70 -16.42 -11.34
C GLU A 110 -28.01 -17.52 -12.36
N THR A 111 -28.31 -17.16 -13.61
CA THR A 111 -28.48 -18.14 -14.69
C THR A 111 -27.16 -18.55 -15.33
N LEU A 112 -26.08 -17.80 -15.07
CA LEU A 112 -24.77 -18.07 -15.65
C LEU A 112 -24.13 -19.28 -14.95
N PRO A 113 -23.85 -20.38 -15.67
CA PRO A 113 -23.48 -21.64 -15.05
C PRO A 113 -22.12 -21.57 -14.34
N TYR A 114 -21.11 -20.92 -14.93
CA TYR A 114 -19.78 -20.88 -14.33
C TYR A 114 -19.65 -19.86 -13.20
N LEU A 115 -20.26 -18.68 -13.33
CA LEU A 115 -20.39 -17.73 -12.21
C LEU A 115 -21.11 -18.37 -11.02
N THR A 116 -22.22 -19.08 -11.26
CA THR A 116 -22.96 -19.81 -10.22
C THR A 116 -22.10 -20.88 -9.54
N ALA A 117 -21.32 -21.60 -10.33
CA ALA A 117 -20.36 -22.59 -9.83
C ALA A 117 -19.28 -21.95 -8.94
N ILE A 118 -18.75 -20.79 -9.35
CA ILE A 118 -17.77 -20.02 -8.58
C ILE A 118 -18.37 -19.51 -7.27
N VAL A 119 -19.58 -18.94 -7.29
CA VAL A 119 -20.26 -18.46 -6.07
C VAL A 119 -20.45 -19.61 -5.08
N ARG A 120 -20.88 -20.79 -5.55
CA ARG A 120 -21.09 -21.97 -4.69
C ARG A 120 -19.79 -22.51 -4.11
N GLU A 121 -18.72 -22.59 -4.91
CA GLU A 121 -17.43 -23.06 -4.42
C GLU A 121 -16.78 -22.07 -3.45
N THR A 122 -16.92 -20.78 -3.73
CA THR A 122 -16.46 -19.70 -2.84
C THR A 122 -17.18 -19.77 -1.50
N LEU A 123 -18.50 -19.93 -1.50
CA LEU A 123 -19.27 -20.13 -0.28
C LEU A 123 -18.80 -21.37 0.50
N ARG A 124 -18.56 -22.49 -0.19
CA ARG A 124 -18.10 -23.74 0.44
C ARG A 124 -16.77 -23.57 1.18
N LEU A 125 -15.80 -22.88 0.57
CA LEU A 125 -14.50 -22.62 1.22
C LEU A 125 -14.55 -21.44 2.21
N GLY A 126 -15.43 -20.47 1.98
CA GLY A 126 -15.64 -19.34 2.88
C GLY A 126 -16.24 -19.75 4.21
N MET A 127 -17.06 -20.81 4.21
CA MET A 127 -17.70 -21.48 5.35
C MET A 127 -18.58 -20.60 6.25
N GLY A 128 -18.53 -19.28 6.13
CA GLY A 128 -19.32 -18.33 6.91
C GLY A 128 -19.00 -18.41 8.40
N VAL A 129 -20.01 -18.19 9.24
CA VAL A 129 -19.89 -18.34 10.70
C VAL A 129 -20.05 -19.81 11.05
N ILE A 130 -18.99 -20.43 11.57
CA ILE A 130 -19.02 -21.84 11.98
C ILE A 130 -19.65 -21.95 13.37
N GLU A 131 -20.97 -22.03 13.42
CA GLU A 131 -21.70 -22.26 14.66
C GLU A 131 -22.09 -23.74 14.83
N ARG A 132 -22.00 -24.22 16.08
CA ARG A 132 -22.59 -25.52 16.47
C ARG A 132 -24.02 -25.28 16.93
N LEU A 133 -24.96 -25.35 15.99
CA LEU A 133 -26.39 -25.27 16.29
C LEU A 133 -26.85 -26.50 17.08
N VAL A 134 -26.72 -26.44 18.40
CA VAL A 134 -27.14 -27.53 19.30
C VAL A 134 -28.65 -27.75 19.17
N ARG A 135 -29.02 -29.02 19.04
CA ARG A 135 -30.39 -29.50 19.07
C ARG A 135 -30.53 -30.48 20.22
N ILE A 136 -31.62 -30.33 20.99
CA ILE A 136 -31.99 -31.24 22.07
C ILE A 136 -33.41 -31.72 21.80
N ASN A 137 -33.57 -33.02 21.58
CA ASN A 137 -34.90 -33.61 21.55
C ASN A 137 -35.39 -33.82 22.97
N ARG A 138 -36.41 -33.06 23.40
CA ARG A 138 -36.99 -33.20 24.74
C ARG A 138 -38.14 -34.21 24.81
N ASN A 139 -38.53 -34.80 23.68
CA ASN A 139 -39.65 -35.73 23.62
C ASN A 139 -39.15 -37.20 23.70
N PRO A 140 -39.32 -37.89 24.83
CA PRO A 140 -38.90 -39.29 24.96
C PRO A 140 -39.71 -40.27 24.11
N ALA A 141 -40.92 -39.89 23.66
CA ALA A 141 -41.77 -40.74 22.83
C ALA A 141 -41.29 -40.83 21.37
N THR A 142 -40.43 -39.92 20.92
CA THR A 142 -39.92 -39.88 19.54
C THR A 142 -38.40 -39.67 19.54
N PRO A 143 -37.61 -40.64 20.03
CA PRO A 143 -36.15 -40.52 20.06
C PRO A 143 -35.59 -40.38 18.64
N TRP A 144 -34.43 -39.73 18.50
CA TRP A 144 -33.78 -39.65 17.20
C TRP A 144 -33.09 -40.96 16.87
N ILE A 145 -33.17 -41.40 15.62
CA ILE A 145 -32.48 -42.60 15.14
C ILE A 145 -31.38 -42.15 14.17
N TYR A 146 -30.13 -42.48 14.50
CA TYR A 146 -28.98 -42.24 13.64
C TYR A 146 -28.70 -43.46 12.77
N LYS A 147 -28.70 -43.25 11.44
CA LYS A 147 -28.43 -44.27 10.41
C LYS A 147 -29.27 -45.55 10.57
N ASP A 148 -30.50 -45.42 11.04
CA ASP A 148 -31.44 -46.54 11.27
C ASP A 148 -30.94 -47.61 12.27
N THR A 149 -29.78 -47.43 12.90
CA THR A 149 -29.11 -48.43 13.75
C THR A 149 -28.95 -47.99 15.19
N THR A 150 -28.99 -46.68 15.48
CA THR A 150 -28.59 -46.16 16.79
C THR A 150 -29.61 -45.16 17.32
N THR A 151 -30.25 -45.50 18.43
CA THR A 151 -31.18 -44.60 19.13
C THR A 151 -30.40 -43.58 19.95
N ILE A 152 -30.64 -42.29 19.69
CA ILE A 152 -30.19 -41.17 20.50
C ILE A 152 -31.32 -40.83 21.48
N PRO A 153 -31.14 -41.03 22.80
CA PRO A 153 -32.17 -40.75 23.80
C PRO A 153 -32.59 -39.29 23.83
N ALA A 154 -33.78 -39.03 24.38
CA ALA A 154 -34.20 -37.66 24.68
C ALA A 154 -33.24 -36.98 25.68
N ASN A 155 -33.19 -35.66 25.62
CA ASN A 155 -32.34 -34.77 26.39
C ASN A 155 -30.83 -34.88 26.10
N ILE A 156 -30.44 -35.60 25.03
CA ILE A 156 -29.07 -35.56 24.51
C ILE A 156 -28.90 -34.39 23.55
N ALA A 157 -27.89 -33.57 23.81
CA ALA A 157 -27.47 -32.49 22.92
C ALA A 157 -26.70 -33.06 21.72
N VAL A 158 -27.21 -32.81 20.52
CA VAL A 158 -26.55 -33.15 19.25
C VAL A 158 -26.23 -31.86 18.52
N SER A 159 -25.03 -31.75 17.99
CA SER A 159 -24.62 -30.64 17.14
C SER A 159 -23.70 -31.13 16.04
N MET A 160 -23.60 -30.34 14.97
CA MET A 160 -22.66 -30.53 13.87
C MET A 160 -22.02 -29.17 13.62
N ASP A 161 -20.81 -29.15 13.06
CA ASP A 161 -20.21 -27.93 12.55
C ASP A 161 -20.08 -27.97 11.03
N GLN A 162 -20.19 -26.79 10.42
CA GLN A 162 -20.19 -26.66 8.96
C GLN A 162 -18.83 -27.03 8.35
N TYR A 163 -17.72 -26.82 9.07
CA TYR A 163 -16.38 -27.18 8.59
C TYR A 163 -16.31 -28.67 8.25
N HIS A 164 -16.65 -29.56 9.18
CA HIS A 164 -16.60 -31.00 8.92
C HIS A 164 -17.61 -31.46 7.86
N MET A 165 -18.72 -30.73 7.69
CA MET A 165 -19.69 -31.03 6.63
C MET A 165 -19.18 -30.63 5.24
N LEU A 166 -18.63 -29.43 5.11
CA LEU A 166 -18.16 -28.84 3.84
C LEU A 166 -16.78 -29.36 3.41
N MET A 167 -16.02 -29.91 4.36
CA MET A 167 -14.72 -30.57 4.14
C MET A 167 -14.82 -32.09 4.08
N ASN A 168 -16.03 -32.66 4.06
CA ASN A 168 -16.22 -34.10 3.97
C ASN A 168 -15.86 -34.62 2.58
N GLU A 169 -14.72 -35.32 2.45
CA GLU A 169 -14.22 -35.87 1.18
C GLU A 169 -15.20 -36.81 0.47
N ARG A 170 -16.11 -37.47 1.21
CA ARG A 170 -17.13 -38.32 0.60
C ARG A 170 -18.13 -37.50 -0.21
N VAL A 171 -18.45 -36.30 0.26
CA VAL A 171 -19.40 -35.38 -0.39
C VAL A 171 -18.67 -34.48 -1.40
N PHE A 172 -17.52 -33.95 -1.00
CA PHE A 172 -16.68 -33.04 -1.77
C PHE A 172 -15.29 -33.65 -1.97
N PRO A 173 -15.06 -34.45 -3.02
CA PRO A 173 -13.74 -34.99 -3.31
C PRO A 173 -12.74 -33.85 -3.49
N ASP A 174 -11.56 -34.00 -2.86
CA ASP A 174 -10.54 -32.94 -2.80
C ASP A 174 -11.14 -31.60 -2.28
N PRO A 175 -11.54 -31.56 -1.00
CA PRO A 175 -12.34 -30.47 -0.44
C PRO A 175 -11.53 -29.21 -0.18
N THR A 176 -10.20 -29.28 -0.13
CA THR A 176 -9.35 -28.09 0.06
C THR A 176 -9.13 -27.33 -1.25
N ALA A 177 -9.25 -27.99 -2.40
CA ALA A 177 -9.08 -27.34 -3.69
C ALA A 177 -10.32 -26.52 -4.10
N PHE A 178 -10.07 -25.31 -4.60
CA PHE A 178 -11.08 -24.48 -5.24
C PHE A 178 -11.39 -25.01 -6.65
N ARG A 179 -12.50 -25.73 -6.79
CA ARG A 179 -12.89 -26.38 -8.05
C ARG A 179 -14.33 -26.08 -8.42
N PRO A 180 -14.62 -24.94 -9.08
CA PRO A 180 -15.97 -24.59 -9.52
C PRO A 180 -16.63 -25.69 -10.36
N GLU A 181 -15.86 -26.43 -11.14
CA GLU A 181 -16.34 -27.50 -12.04
C GLU A 181 -17.19 -28.55 -11.33
N ARG A 182 -17.01 -28.75 -10.01
CA ARG A 182 -17.82 -29.70 -9.22
C ARG A 182 -19.31 -29.33 -9.16
N TRP A 183 -19.65 -28.08 -9.48
CA TRP A 183 -21.01 -27.55 -9.43
C TRP A 183 -21.74 -27.58 -10.79
N LEU A 184 -21.05 -27.99 -11.86
CA LEU A 184 -21.59 -28.04 -13.22
C LEU A 184 -22.26 -29.39 -13.52
N GLY A 185 -23.27 -29.37 -14.39
CA GLY A 185 -23.89 -30.61 -14.90
C GLY A 185 -24.80 -31.35 -13.92
N ASP A 186 -25.52 -30.63 -13.05
CA ASP A 186 -26.43 -31.20 -12.02
C ASP A 186 -25.77 -32.28 -11.14
N PRO A 187 -24.67 -31.93 -10.45
CA PRO A 187 -23.91 -32.88 -9.65
C PRO A 187 -24.75 -33.43 -8.49
N ARG A 188 -24.56 -34.72 -8.18
CA ARG A 188 -25.24 -35.43 -7.09
C ARG A 188 -24.28 -35.74 -5.95
N GLY A 189 -24.79 -35.70 -4.73
CA GLY A 189 -24.02 -36.13 -3.55
C GLY A 189 -23.90 -37.65 -3.43
N PRO A 190 -23.32 -38.15 -2.33
CA PRO A 190 -23.14 -39.58 -2.09
C PRO A 190 -24.45 -40.37 -2.21
N GLY A 191 -24.45 -41.44 -3.00
CA GLY A 191 -25.62 -42.29 -3.21
C GLY A 191 -26.69 -41.69 -4.14
N GLY A 192 -26.45 -40.53 -4.76
CA GLY A 192 -27.31 -39.97 -5.82
C GLY A 192 -28.65 -39.37 -5.36
N ALA A 193 -29.02 -39.53 -4.09
CA ALA A 193 -30.34 -39.16 -3.57
C ALA A 193 -30.64 -37.65 -3.63
N HIS A 194 -29.64 -36.81 -3.45
CA HIS A 194 -29.79 -35.36 -3.38
C HIS A 194 -28.81 -34.63 -4.29
N PRO A 195 -29.19 -33.46 -4.86
CA PRO A 195 -28.27 -32.60 -5.57
C PRO A 195 -27.13 -32.15 -4.64
N LEU A 196 -25.95 -31.89 -5.18
CA LEU A 196 -24.79 -31.48 -4.37
C LEU A 196 -25.07 -30.21 -3.56
N THR A 197 -25.91 -29.31 -4.08
CA THR A 197 -26.37 -28.08 -3.39
C THR A 197 -27.13 -28.37 -2.09
N HIS A 198 -27.68 -29.58 -1.91
CA HIS A 198 -28.27 -30.00 -0.66
C HIS A 198 -27.26 -29.91 0.49
N TYR A 199 -26.00 -30.28 0.22
CA TYR A 199 -24.90 -30.36 1.17
C TYR A 199 -24.14 -29.04 1.35
N LEU A 200 -24.47 -27.99 0.59
CA LEU A 200 -23.94 -26.64 0.79
C LEU A 200 -24.68 -25.97 1.96
N THR A 201 -24.25 -26.24 3.19
CA THR A 201 -24.96 -25.85 4.42
C THR A 201 -24.47 -24.55 5.07
N VAL A 202 -23.79 -23.69 4.31
CA VAL A 202 -23.18 -22.43 4.78
C VAL A 202 -24.19 -21.45 5.40
N PHE A 203 -25.46 -21.52 4.97
CA PHE A 203 -26.55 -20.69 5.50
C PHE A 203 -27.42 -21.40 6.54
N GLY A 204 -27.02 -22.60 6.96
CA GLY A 204 -27.83 -23.46 7.84
C GLY A 204 -29.07 -24.05 7.15
N ARG A 205 -29.88 -24.78 7.93
CA ARG A 205 -31.14 -25.40 7.49
C ARG A 205 -32.19 -25.29 8.59
N GLY A 206 -33.47 -25.32 8.19
CA GLY A 206 -34.61 -25.27 9.10
C GLY A 206 -34.95 -23.88 9.61
N SER A 207 -35.58 -23.78 10.78
CA SER A 207 -36.12 -22.54 11.36
C SER A 207 -35.07 -21.51 11.81
N ARG A 208 -33.79 -21.87 11.76
CA ARG A 208 -32.64 -21.00 12.07
C ARG A 208 -31.73 -20.80 10.85
N MET A 209 -32.26 -21.02 9.65
CA MET A 209 -31.54 -20.70 8.42
C MET A 209 -31.30 -19.18 8.33
N CYS A 210 -30.16 -18.79 7.76
CA CYS A 210 -29.77 -17.40 7.57
C CYS A 210 -30.88 -16.59 6.92
N LEU A 211 -31.29 -15.50 7.58
CA LEU A 211 -32.29 -14.57 7.07
C LEU A 211 -31.78 -13.79 5.84
N GLY A 212 -30.47 -13.53 5.79
CA GLY A 212 -29.79 -12.75 4.75
C GLY A 212 -29.44 -13.52 3.47
N LEU A 213 -29.87 -14.78 3.32
CA LEU A 213 -29.50 -15.68 2.21
C LEU A 213 -29.56 -15.01 0.82
N ASN A 214 -30.70 -14.38 0.52
CA ASN A 214 -30.94 -13.78 -0.78
C ASN A 214 -30.12 -12.50 -0.99
N LEU A 215 -29.90 -11.72 0.08
CA LEU A 215 -29.04 -10.54 0.02
C LEU A 215 -27.60 -10.97 -0.27
N ALA A 216 -27.08 -11.94 0.49
CA ALA A 216 -25.74 -12.48 0.30
C ALA A 216 -25.52 -13.01 -1.12
N TYR A 217 -26.48 -13.79 -1.67
CA TYR A 217 -26.37 -14.22 -3.07
C TYR A 217 -26.34 -13.02 -4.03
N SER A 218 -27.26 -12.07 -3.90
CA SER A 218 -27.28 -10.92 -4.82
C SER A 218 -25.97 -10.12 -4.78
N GLU A 219 -25.41 -9.89 -3.59
CA GLU A 219 -24.10 -9.24 -3.39
C GLU A 219 -22.95 -10.06 -4.00
N LEU A 220 -22.94 -11.38 -3.83
CA LEU A 220 -21.90 -12.25 -4.38
C LEU A 220 -21.94 -12.29 -5.92
N TYR A 221 -23.13 -12.47 -6.51
CA TYR A 221 -23.29 -12.50 -7.96
C TYR A 221 -22.93 -11.16 -8.58
N ILE A 222 -23.51 -10.06 -8.08
CA ILE A 222 -23.28 -8.72 -8.61
C ILE A 222 -21.82 -8.32 -8.36
N GLY A 223 -21.30 -8.55 -7.15
CA GLY A 223 -19.95 -8.19 -6.76
C GLY A 223 -18.89 -8.87 -7.61
N LEU A 224 -18.90 -10.21 -7.69
CA LEU A 224 -17.90 -10.94 -8.48
C LEU A 224 -18.02 -10.64 -9.99
N ALA A 225 -19.24 -10.59 -10.53
CA ALA A 225 -19.44 -10.25 -11.93
C ALA A 225 -18.92 -8.84 -12.24
N THR A 226 -19.21 -7.86 -11.38
CA THR A 226 -18.74 -6.48 -11.54
C THR A 226 -17.23 -6.41 -11.47
N LEU A 227 -16.60 -7.01 -10.45
CA LEU A 227 -15.16 -6.99 -10.25
C LEU A 227 -14.41 -7.55 -11.47
N VAL A 228 -14.79 -8.74 -11.94
CA VAL A 228 -14.11 -9.41 -13.04
C VAL A 228 -14.42 -8.75 -14.39
N ARG A 229 -15.64 -8.23 -14.59
CA ARG A 229 -16.06 -7.66 -15.87
C ARG A 229 -15.56 -6.23 -16.09
N ARG A 230 -15.55 -5.40 -15.04
CA ARG A 230 -15.15 -3.98 -15.14
C ARG A 230 -13.67 -3.75 -14.93
N HIS A 231 -12.99 -4.60 -14.15
CA HIS A 231 -11.62 -4.32 -13.72
C HIS A 231 -10.65 -5.41 -14.14
N GLY A 232 -9.45 -4.99 -14.54
CA GLY A 232 -8.28 -5.87 -14.47
C GLY A 232 -7.86 -5.95 -13.01
N LEU A 233 -7.67 -7.16 -12.50
CA LEU A 233 -7.22 -7.36 -11.12
C LEU A 233 -6.04 -8.34 -11.14
N ARG A 234 -5.08 -8.13 -10.23
CA ARG A 234 -4.00 -9.08 -9.95
C ARG A 234 -3.81 -9.22 -8.45
N LEU A 235 -3.29 -10.37 -8.03
CA LEU A 235 -2.86 -10.56 -6.65
C LEU A 235 -1.52 -9.85 -6.42
N VAL A 236 -1.38 -9.23 -5.24
CA VAL A 236 -0.15 -8.56 -4.81
C VAL A 236 0.28 -9.17 -3.47
N GLY A 237 1.41 -9.88 -3.44
CA GLY A 237 1.96 -10.47 -2.22
C GLY A 237 1.04 -11.43 -1.46
N THR A 238 -0.05 -11.89 -2.08
CA THR A 238 -1.07 -12.75 -1.47
C THR A 238 -0.95 -14.17 -2.03
N THR A 239 -0.92 -15.15 -1.15
CA THR A 239 -0.75 -16.57 -1.46
C THR A 239 -1.88 -17.40 -0.84
N VAL A 240 -1.96 -18.69 -1.19
CA VAL A 240 -2.95 -19.61 -0.59
C VAL A 240 -2.82 -19.65 0.94
N ARG A 241 -1.63 -19.41 1.50
CA ARG A 241 -1.40 -19.36 2.95
C ARG A 241 -2.24 -18.28 3.63
N ASP A 242 -2.46 -17.15 2.95
CA ASP A 242 -3.15 -15.98 3.53
C ASP A 242 -4.68 -16.19 3.59
N VAL A 243 -5.20 -17.16 2.85
CA VAL A 243 -6.63 -17.50 2.80
C VAL A 243 -6.96 -18.91 3.28
N ALA A 244 -5.94 -19.71 3.57
CA ALA A 244 -6.13 -21.07 4.07
C ALA A 244 -6.80 -21.02 5.44
N PHE A 245 -7.82 -21.86 5.62
CA PHE A 245 -8.47 -22.02 6.91
C PHE A 245 -7.45 -22.56 7.93
N TYR A 246 -7.09 -21.73 8.92
CA TYR A 246 -6.14 -22.10 9.97
C TYR A 246 -6.85 -22.42 11.29
N ALA A 247 -7.69 -21.49 11.76
CA ALA A 247 -8.48 -21.64 12.96
C ALA A 247 -9.73 -20.75 12.88
N GLU A 248 -10.80 -21.17 13.55
CA GLU A 248 -11.92 -20.30 13.85
C GLU A 248 -11.69 -19.65 15.21
N ASN A 249 -11.75 -18.32 15.26
CA ASN A 249 -11.75 -17.52 16.47
C ASN A 249 -12.93 -16.56 16.36
N THR A 250 -14.16 -17.04 16.56
CA THR A 250 -15.33 -16.13 16.51
C THR A 250 -15.21 -15.08 17.61
N ILE A 251 -14.75 -13.90 17.22
CA ILE A 251 -14.68 -12.69 18.03
C ILE A 251 -15.30 -11.59 17.17
N PHE A 252 -16.54 -11.20 17.47
CA PHE A 252 -17.18 -9.99 16.92
C PHE A 252 -16.51 -8.73 17.49
N LEU A 253 -15.23 -8.52 17.18
CA LEU A 253 -14.52 -7.27 17.47
C LEU A 253 -14.22 -6.59 16.14
N VAL A 254 -14.83 -5.42 15.95
CA VAL A 254 -14.38 -4.41 14.97
C VAL A 254 -12.97 -3.99 15.40
N THR A 255 -11.97 -4.75 14.98
CA THR A 255 -10.56 -4.42 15.15
C THR A 255 -9.95 -4.37 13.77
N GLY A 256 -9.68 -3.15 13.32
CA GLY A 256 -8.97 -2.90 12.07
C GLY A 256 -7.60 -3.55 12.12
N LYS A 257 -7.47 -4.68 11.44
CA LYS A 257 -6.20 -5.19 10.92
C LYS A 257 -6.42 -5.51 9.45
N GLU A 258 -5.53 -4.95 8.63
CA GLU A 258 -5.47 -5.10 7.18
C GLU A 258 -5.60 -6.58 6.80
N LEU A 259 -6.77 -6.96 6.30
CA LEU A 259 -7.01 -8.25 5.68
C LEU A 259 -7.36 -7.93 4.23
N PHE A 260 -6.52 -8.41 3.31
CA PHE A 260 -6.59 -8.32 1.85
C PHE A 260 -6.08 -7.03 1.19
N ASN A 261 -5.00 -7.18 0.41
CA ASN A 261 -4.55 -6.20 -0.56
C ASN A 261 -4.95 -6.66 -1.97
N ILE A 262 -6.10 -6.16 -2.45
CA ILE A 262 -6.51 -6.29 -3.86
C ILE A 262 -6.35 -4.90 -4.49
N GLU A 263 -5.47 -4.76 -5.47
CA GLU A 263 -5.30 -3.50 -6.21
C GLU A 263 -6.17 -3.51 -7.47
N LEU A 264 -6.97 -2.45 -7.63
CA LEU A 264 -7.65 -2.14 -8.90
C LEU A 264 -6.57 -1.80 -9.93
N MET A 265 -6.48 -2.55 -11.04
CA MET A 265 -5.70 -2.06 -12.17
C MET A 265 -6.44 -0.83 -12.71
N SER A 266 -5.82 0.34 -12.60
CA SER A 266 -6.33 1.59 -13.16
C SER A 266 -6.70 1.39 -14.62
N GLU A 267 -7.87 1.90 -15.05
CA GLU A 267 -8.35 1.96 -16.45
C GLU A 267 -7.50 2.87 -17.36
N THR A 268 -6.22 3.03 -17.07
CA THR A 268 -5.24 3.21 -18.12
C THR A 268 -4.97 1.81 -18.66
N MET A 269 -5.29 1.56 -19.93
CA MET A 269 -4.62 0.48 -20.70
C MET A 269 -3.20 0.34 -20.15
N ALA A 270 -2.80 -0.85 -19.69
CA ALA A 270 -1.45 -1.09 -19.16
C ALA A 270 -0.48 -0.26 -20.01
N PRO A 271 0.15 0.80 -19.45
CA PRO A 271 0.89 1.74 -20.27
C PRO A 271 1.85 0.92 -21.10
N ALA A 272 1.82 1.10 -22.42
CA ALA A 272 2.64 0.33 -23.34
C ALA A 272 4.05 0.23 -22.74
N ALA A 273 4.57 -1.00 -22.64
CA ALA A 273 5.90 -1.24 -22.06
C ALA A 273 6.87 -0.21 -22.62
N ILE A 274 7.51 0.54 -21.72
CA ILE A 274 8.38 1.65 -22.12
C ILE A 274 9.55 1.05 -22.90
N GLN A 275 9.61 1.32 -24.20
CA GLN A 275 10.71 0.87 -25.05
C GLN A 275 11.95 1.77 -24.94
N LYS A 276 11.81 2.98 -24.38
CA LYS A 276 12.92 3.90 -24.14
C LYS A 276 13.77 3.44 -22.96
N LYS A 277 15.00 3.95 -22.88
CA LYS A 277 15.81 3.78 -21.66
C LYS A 277 15.15 4.46 -20.48
N THR A 278 15.27 3.87 -19.30
CA THR A 278 14.52 4.28 -18.12
C THR A 278 15.45 4.72 -17.00
N VAL A 279 15.02 5.74 -16.25
CA VAL A 279 15.75 6.23 -15.08
C VAL A 279 14.82 6.47 -13.90
N LEU A 280 15.18 5.98 -12.72
CA LEU A 280 14.51 6.32 -11.46
C LEU A 280 15.36 7.32 -10.70
N ILE A 281 14.76 8.46 -10.32
CA ILE A 281 15.46 9.53 -9.60
C ILE A 281 14.73 9.80 -8.29
N THR A 282 15.42 9.66 -7.15
CA THR A 282 14.85 9.97 -5.83
C THR A 282 15.04 11.44 -5.48
N GLY A 283 14.05 12.06 -4.84
CA GLY A 283 14.16 13.45 -4.36
C GLY A 283 13.88 14.53 -5.41
N CYS A 284 12.90 14.30 -6.30
CA CYS A 284 12.59 15.17 -7.44
C CYS A 284 11.66 16.37 -7.13
N SER A 285 11.64 16.89 -5.90
CA SER A 285 10.83 18.07 -5.58
C SER A 285 11.34 19.31 -6.33
N THR A 286 10.44 20.22 -6.73
CA THR A 286 10.76 21.44 -7.48
C THR A 286 11.89 22.22 -6.81
N GLY A 287 12.90 22.62 -7.61
CA GLY A 287 14.10 23.32 -7.12
C GLY A 287 15.14 22.43 -6.41
N SER A 288 15.00 21.10 -6.46
CA SER A 288 16.04 20.16 -6.05
C SER A 288 17.00 19.83 -7.21
N ILE A 289 18.14 19.22 -6.89
CA ILE A 289 19.06 18.71 -7.92
C ILE A 289 18.38 17.58 -8.71
N GLY A 290 17.64 16.68 -8.04
CA GLY A 290 16.91 15.61 -8.69
C GLY A 290 15.92 16.13 -9.73
N TRP A 291 15.23 17.23 -9.44
CA TRP A 291 14.31 17.89 -10.37
C TRP A 291 15.02 18.42 -11.63
N ALA A 292 16.18 19.07 -11.47
CA ALA A 292 16.95 19.55 -12.62
C ALA A 292 17.54 18.40 -13.44
N VAL A 293 18.03 17.35 -12.76
CA VAL A 293 18.55 16.13 -13.40
C VAL A 293 17.46 15.42 -14.21
N THR A 294 16.21 15.36 -13.72
CA THR A 294 15.06 14.84 -14.47
C THR A 294 14.92 15.52 -15.83
N LYS A 295 14.96 16.86 -15.89
CA LYS A 295 14.81 17.60 -17.16
C LYS A 295 15.90 17.26 -18.17
N VAL A 296 17.15 17.13 -17.71
CA VAL A 296 18.28 16.76 -18.57
C VAL A 296 18.17 15.33 -19.07
N PHE A 297 17.69 14.38 -18.26
CA PHE A 297 17.46 13.00 -18.72
C PHE A 297 16.38 12.92 -19.80
N LEU A 298 15.35 13.78 -19.73
CA LEU A 298 14.34 13.88 -20.79
C LEU A 298 14.95 14.38 -22.12
N GLU A 299 15.89 15.32 -22.07
CA GLU A 299 16.64 15.77 -23.26
C GLU A 299 17.51 14.66 -23.87
N HIS A 300 17.90 13.66 -23.07
CA HIS A 300 18.63 12.47 -23.51
C HIS A 300 17.72 11.30 -23.95
N ASP A 301 16.42 11.56 -24.15
CA ASP A 301 15.41 10.57 -24.59
C ASP A 301 15.19 9.41 -23.60
N PHE A 302 15.40 9.65 -22.30
CA PHE A 302 15.01 8.71 -21.25
C PHE A 302 13.56 8.92 -20.83
N HIS A 303 12.92 7.84 -20.40
CA HIS A 303 11.71 7.90 -19.60
C HIS A 303 12.08 7.99 -18.12
N VAL A 304 11.53 8.97 -17.41
CA VAL A 304 11.94 9.28 -16.03
C VAL A 304 10.85 8.90 -15.04
N PHE A 305 11.19 8.05 -14.09
CA PHE A 305 10.43 7.86 -12.86
C PHE A 305 10.94 8.86 -11.81
N ALA A 306 10.16 9.89 -11.54
CA ALA A 306 10.50 10.96 -10.61
C ALA A 306 9.91 10.66 -9.22
N GLY A 307 10.76 10.19 -8.31
CA GLY A 307 10.41 9.86 -6.93
C GLY A 307 10.26 11.11 -6.05
N VAL A 308 9.07 11.31 -5.49
CA VAL A 308 8.76 12.40 -4.56
C VAL A 308 7.94 11.89 -3.37
N ARG A 309 8.10 12.48 -2.18
CA ARG A 309 7.26 12.14 -1.02
C ARG A 309 5.81 12.64 -1.13
N SER A 310 5.57 13.63 -2.00
CA SER A 310 4.23 14.16 -2.24
C SER A 310 4.19 14.76 -3.64
N HIS A 311 3.21 14.35 -4.43
CA HIS A 311 3.02 14.80 -5.81
C HIS A 311 2.83 16.33 -5.90
N SER A 312 2.29 16.95 -4.84
CA SER A 312 2.11 18.40 -4.74
C SER A 312 3.41 19.21 -4.87
N LYS A 313 4.57 18.59 -4.60
CA LYS A 313 5.89 19.23 -4.60
C LYS A 313 6.63 19.13 -5.95
N ALA A 314 5.99 18.58 -6.98
CA ALA A 314 6.57 18.44 -8.31
C ALA A 314 5.50 18.54 -9.41
N LYS A 315 4.54 19.47 -9.25
CA LYS A 315 3.40 19.62 -10.18
C LYS A 315 3.86 19.88 -11.62
N ASP A 316 4.94 20.63 -11.78
CA ASP A 316 5.53 20.99 -13.06
C ASP A 316 6.14 19.80 -13.81
N LEU A 317 6.48 18.71 -13.11
CA LEU A 317 6.90 17.46 -13.73
C LEU A 317 5.71 16.55 -14.10
N ALA A 318 4.54 16.75 -13.48
CA ALA A 318 3.35 15.93 -13.72
C ALA A 318 2.77 16.12 -15.13
N GLU A 319 3.04 17.26 -15.76
CA GLU A 319 2.50 17.64 -17.06
C GLU A 319 3.30 17.02 -18.24
N LEU A 320 4.41 16.35 -17.97
CA LEU A 320 5.31 15.81 -18.99
C LEU A 320 5.02 14.33 -19.27
N SER A 321 4.71 14.00 -20.53
CA SER A 321 4.32 12.64 -20.95
C SER A 321 5.41 11.57 -20.80
N SER A 322 6.68 11.96 -20.68
CA SER A 322 7.83 11.06 -20.47
C SER A 322 8.32 11.02 -19.02
N VAL A 323 7.51 11.54 -18.09
CA VAL A 323 7.77 11.49 -16.65
C VAL A 323 6.61 10.81 -15.94
N ASP A 324 6.92 9.86 -15.07
CA ASP A 324 5.99 9.39 -14.06
C ASP A 324 6.37 9.91 -12.70
N LEU A 325 5.44 10.60 -12.04
CA LEU A 325 5.58 10.90 -10.63
C LEU A 325 5.21 9.68 -9.81
N ILE A 326 6.14 9.23 -8.97
CA ILE A 326 5.93 8.11 -8.07
C ILE A 326 6.14 8.57 -6.62
N GLU A 327 5.23 8.18 -5.75
CA GLU A 327 5.41 8.37 -4.32
C GLU A 327 6.55 7.49 -3.79
N LEU A 328 7.61 8.12 -3.30
CA LEU A 328 8.79 7.43 -2.79
C LEU A 328 9.39 8.15 -1.59
N ASP A 329 9.21 7.55 -0.42
CA ASP A 329 9.98 7.88 0.77
C ASP A 329 11.04 6.80 1.02
N VAL A 330 12.31 7.18 0.88
CA VAL A 330 13.45 6.26 1.00
C VAL A 330 13.59 5.66 2.41
N THR A 331 12.89 6.21 3.41
CA THR A 331 12.88 5.70 4.80
C THR A 331 11.76 4.70 5.06
N VAL A 332 10.79 4.56 4.14
CA VAL A 332 9.59 3.74 4.33
C VAL A 332 9.60 2.55 3.36
N PRO A 333 9.86 1.31 3.84
CA PRO A 333 10.00 0.12 2.99
C PRO A 333 8.79 -0.17 2.09
N LYS A 334 7.58 0.14 2.56
CA LYS A 334 6.33 -0.03 1.80
C LYS A 334 6.34 0.81 0.51
N THR A 335 6.74 2.08 0.60
CA THR A 335 6.77 2.98 -0.58
C THR A 335 7.86 2.58 -1.57
N ILE A 336 9.01 2.08 -1.09
CA ILE A 336 10.08 1.55 -1.94
C ILE A 336 9.58 0.32 -2.72
N SER A 337 8.87 -0.58 -2.05
CA SER A 337 8.35 -1.80 -2.67
C SER A 337 7.27 -1.49 -3.72
N GLN A 338 6.33 -0.59 -3.42
CA GLN A 338 5.32 -0.12 -4.37
C GLN A 338 5.95 0.56 -5.58
N CYS A 339 6.93 1.45 -5.36
CA CYS A 339 7.66 2.10 -6.43
C CYS A 339 8.38 1.08 -7.33
N LYS A 340 9.00 0.06 -6.75
CA LYS A 340 9.64 -1.03 -7.49
C LYS A 340 8.64 -1.79 -8.37
N GLU A 341 7.46 -2.12 -7.85
CA GLU A 341 6.44 -2.82 -8.62
C GLU A 341 5.99 -2.00 -9.84
N ILE A 342 5.69 -0.72 -9.64
CA ILE A 342 5.31 0.19 -10.72
C ILE A 342 6.41 0.25 -11.78
N VAL A 343 7.66 0.45 -11.38
CA VAL A 343 8.79 0.51 -12.32
C VAL A 343 8.96 -0.83 -13.04
N ALA A 344 8.89 -1.97 -12.34
CA ALA A 344 9.03 -3.29 -12.93
C ALA A 344 7.94 -3.56 -13.99
N GLU A 345 6.69 -3.24 -13.70
CA GLU A 345 5.57 -3.39 -14.63
C GLU A 345 5.75 -2.53 -15.89
N ARG A 346 6.12 -1.26 -15.70
CA ARG A 346 6.25 -0.27 -16.78
C ARG A 346 7.43 -0.54 -17.72
N THR A 347 8.46 -1.23 -17.23
CA THR A 347 9.73 -1.45 -17.95
C THR A 347 9.95 -2.90 -18.39
N GLY A 348 9.06 -3.83 -18.01
CA GLY A 348 9.29 -5.26 -18.23
C GLY A 348 10.42 -5.82 -17.35
N GLY A 349 10.61 -5.26 -16.15
CA GLY A 349 11.57 -5.73 -15.15
C GLY A 349 13.00 -5.23 -15.34
N LYS A 350 13.21 -4.11 -16.05
CA LYS A 350 14.56 -3.57 -16.35
C LYS A 350 14.65 -2.11 -15.95
N LEU A 351 15.77 -1.70 -15.36
CA LEU A 351 16.01 -0.29 -15.05
C LEU A 351 17.42 0.13 -15.47
N ASP A 352 17.53 1.00 -16.47
CA ASP A 352 18.84 1.38 -17.02
C ASP A 352 19.65 2.25 -16.06
N VAL A 353 18.99 3.15 -15.32
CA VAL A 353 19.67 4.06 -14.39
C VAL A 353 18.88 4.24 -13.10
N LEU A 354 19.54 4.09 -11.95
CA LEU A 354 19.02 4.42 -10.63
C LEU A 354 19.82 5.59 -10.05
N ILE A 355 19.14 6.67 -9.65
CA ILE A 355 19.77 7.86 -9.07
C ILE A 355 19.24 8.10 -7.66
N ASN A 356 20.12 7.87 -6.68
CA ASN A 356 19.87 8.16 -5.28
C ASN A 356 20.30 9.60 -4.98
N CYS A 357 19.37 10.55 -5.14
CA CYS A 357 19.60 11.99 -4.93
C CYS A 357 18.85 12.55 -3.69
N ALA A 358 17.88 11.81 -3.12
CA ALA A 358 17.20 12.23 -1.91
C ALA A 358 18.18 12.48 -0.75
N GLY A 359 17.96 13.57 -0.01
CA GLY A 359 18.80 13.94 1.11
C GLY A 359 18.26 15.08 1.95
N ILE A 360 18.69 15.11 3.22
CA ILE A 360 18.45 16.20 4.16
C ILE A 360 19.76 16.66 4.80
N GLU A 361 19.78 17.90 5.26
CA GLU A 361 20.91 18.55 5.89
C GLU A 361 20.41 19.37 7.09
N GLY A 362 21.27 19.55 8.09
CA GLY A 362 21.13 20.61 9.08
C GLY A 362 22.48 20.97 9.69
N VAL A 363 22.54 22.15 10.31
CA VAL A 363 23.76 22.67 10.94
C VAL A 363 23.61 22.73 12.47
N ARG A 364 24.42 21.95 13.18
CA ARG A 364 24.51 21.89 14.64
C ARG A 364 25.92 21.46 15.10
N PRO A 365 26.41 21.94 16.25
CA PRO A 365 27.60 21.37 16.86
C PRO A 365 27.38 19.89 17.18
N LEU A 366 28.42 19.06 17.02
CA LEU A 366 28.31 17.64 17.32
C LEU A 366 28.05 17.34 18.80
N LEU A 367 28.43 18.24 19.71
CA LEU A 367 28.15 18.11 21.14
C LEU A 367 26.69 18.47 21.50
N ASP A 368 25.99 19.19 20.63
CA ASP A 368 24.64 19.71 20.88
C ASP A 368 23.59 19.06 19.97
N VAL A 369 24.00 18.11 19.13
CA VAL A 369 23.10 17.46 18.19
C VAL A 369 22.19 16.46 18.91
N ASP A 370 20.90 16.54 18.63
CA ASP A 370 19.96 15.51 19.06
C ASP A 370 20.24 14.20 18.31
N ILE A 371 20.36 13.10 19.05
CA ILE A 371 20.71 11.80 18.49
C ILE A 371 19.55 11.22 17.66
N GLY A 372 18.30 11.52 18.01
CA GLY A 372 17.12 11.13 17.23
C GLY A 372 17.19 11.73 15.82
N TRP A 373 17.35 13.05 15.76
CA TRP A 373 17.54 13.78 14.50
C TRP A 373 18.79 13.31 13.73
N ALA A 374 19.91 13.04 14.42
CA ALA A 374 21.10 12.54 13.76
C ALA A 374 20.87 11.18 13.07
N LYS A 375 20.07 10.30 13.69
CA LYS A 375 19.65 9.04 13.08
C LYS A 375 18.76 9.27 11.87
N GLU A 376 17.80 10.18 11.94
CA GLU A 376 16.94 10.53 10.78
C GLU A 376 17.77 11.00 9.58
N VAL A 377 18.82 11.81 9.80
CA VAL A 377 19.73 12.21 8.72
C VAL A 377 20.44 11.01 8.10
N TYR A 378 20.86 10.04 8.90
CA TYR A 378 21.46 8.79 8.41
C TYR A 378 20.43 7.90 7.70
N ASP A 379 19.21 7.79 8.22
CA ASP A 379 18.11 7.03 7.62
C ASP A 379 17.82 7.54 6.22
N VAL A 380 17.81 8.87 6.01
CA VAL A 380 17.58 9.45 4.68
C VAL A 380 18.83 9.42 3.80
N ASN A 381 20.00 9.80 4.30
CA ASN A 381 21.19 10.04 3.46
C ASN A 381 22.03 8.79 3.22
N VAL A 382 21.91 7.76 4.06
CA VAL A 382 22.75 6.55 4.03
C VAL A 382 21.88 5.31 3.83
N TRP A 383 20.97 5.02 4.76
CA TRP A 383 20.17 3.80 4.72
C TRP A 383 19.13 3.83 3.60
N GLY A 384 18.56 5.00 3.30
CA GLY A 384 17.61 5.17 2.21
C GLY A 384 18.19 4.80 0.85
N PRO A 385 19.30 5.40 0.39
CA PRO A 385 19.99 5.00 -0.83
C PRO A 385 20.35 3.51 -0.87
N LEU A 386 20.78 2.93 0.26
CA LEU A 386 21.09 1.50 0.35
C LEU A 386 19.82 0.64 0.16
N ALA A 387 18.74 0.96 0.87
CA ALA A 387 17.47 0.23 0.80
C ALA A 387 16.85 0.29 -0.60
N VAL A 388 16.87 1.48 -1.23
CA VAL A 388 16.43 1.64 -2.63
C VAL A 388 17.32 0.81 -3.55
N THR A 389 18.65 0.88 -3.40
CA THR A 389 19.59 0.08 -4.20
C THR A 389 19.34 -1.42 -4.05
N GLN A 390 19.09 -1.91 -2.84
CA GLN A 390 18.77 -3.32 -2.60
C GLN A 390 17.44 -3.73 -3.24
N ALA A 391 16.41 -2.89 -3.14
CA ALA A 391 15.10 -3.18 -3.71
C ALA A 391 15.13 -3.25 -5.25
N PHE A 392 15.81 -2.29 -5.88
CA PHE A 392 15.92 -2.15 -7.34
C PHE A 392 17.07 -2.93 -7.96
N GLY A 393 17.97 -3.50 -7.15
CA GLY A 393 19.13 -4.29 -7.58
C GLY A 393 18.81 -5.30 -8.69
N PRO A 394 17.78 -6.16 -8.55
CA PRO A 394 17.43 -7.12 -9.59
C PRO A 394 17.12 -6.48 -10.96
N LEU A 395 16.42 -5.34 -10.99
CA LEU A 395 16.04 -4.65 -12.24
C LEU A 395 17.25 -4.00 -12.90
N VAL A 396 18.15 -3.42 -12.10
CA VAL A 396 19.36 -2.77 -12.61
C VAL A 396 20.38 -3.81 -13.10
N ILE A 397 20.49 -4.96 -12.41
CA ILE A 397 21.34 -6.07 -12.83
C ILE A 397 20.85 -6.65 -14.16
N GLU A 398 19.55 -6.89 -14.31
CA GLU A 398 18.96 -7.38 -15.56
C GLU A 398 19.20 -6.41 -16.73
N ALA A 399 19.18 -5.10 -16.47
CA ALA A 399 19.47 -4.08 -17.48
C ALA A 399 20.98 -3.88 -17.75
N LYS A 400 21.87 -4.43 -16.91
CA LYS A 400 23.30 -4.05 -16.85
C LYS A 400 23.48 -2.53 -16.72
N GLY A 401 22.65 -1.95 -15.85
CA GLY A 401 22.44 -0.52 -15.73
C GLY A 401 23.49 0.21 -14.87
N ILE A 402 23.12 1.42 -14.46
CA ILE A 402 23.97 2.35 -13.71
C ILE A 402 23.29 2.74 -12.40
N ILE A 403 24.03 2.76 -11.30
CA ILE A 403 23.57 3.31 -10.02
C ILE A 403 24.40 4.56 -9.71
N ALA A 404 23.76 5.70 -9.48
CA ALA A 404 24.42 6.95 -9.12
C ALA A 404 24.02 7.37 -7.70
N ASN A 405 24.99 7.43 -6.79
CA ASN A 405 24.77 7.85 -5.41
C ASN A 405 25.30 9.28 -5.20
N PHE A 406 24.42 10.18 -4.77
CA PHE A 406 24.79 11.58 -4.55
C PHE A 406 25.42 11.79 -3.17
N SER A 407 26.71 12.05 -3.19
CA SER A 407 27.49 12.55 -2.08
C SER A 407 27.74 14.06 -2.21
N SER A 408 28.63 14.60 -1.38
CA SER A 408 28.98 16.01 -1.32
C SER A 408 30.49 16.16 -1.18
N ILE A 409 31.04 17.31 -1.58
CA ILE A 409 32.40 17.72 -1.21
C ILE A 409 32.62 17.69 0.30
N GLY A 410 31.56 17.89 1.11
CA GLY A 410 31.60 17.74 2.57
C GLY A 410 31.93 16.33 3.06
N SER A 411 31.95 15.32 2.17
CA SER A 411 32.47 13.99 2.50
C SER A 411 34.00 13.96 2.64
N LYS A 412 34.70 14.93 2.05
CA LYS A 412 36.18 14.98 2.01
C LYS A 412 36.78 16.08 2.88
N ILE A 413 35.99 17.11 3.21
CA ILE A 413 36.42 18.21 4.06
C ILE A 413 35.50 18.32 5.29
N PRO A 414 36.06 18.33 6.52
CA PRO A 414 35.26 18.54 7.71
C PRO A 414 34.81 20.00 7.77
N MET A 415 33.50 20.22 7.62
CA MET A 415 32.89 21.53 7.83
C MET A 415 32.29 21.59 9.23
N CYS A 416 32.71 22.56 10.03
CA CYS A 416 32.15 22.76 11.36
C CYS A 416 30.67 23.11 11.24
N TRP A 417 29.93 22.72 12.28
CA TRP A 417 28.46 22.75 12.34
C TRP A 417 27.75 21.78 11.38
N ALA A 418 28.40 21.24 10.34
CA ALA A 418 27.79 20.29 9.41
C ALA A 418 28.25 18.84 9.66
N GLY A 419 28.61 18.49 10.90
CA GLY A 419 29.27 17.23 11.24
C GLY A 419 28.47 15.98 10.83
N ILE A 420 27.20 15.89 11.25
CA ILE A 420 26.31 14.75 10.92
C ILE A 420 26.05 14.66 9.42
N TYR A 421 25.81 15.79 8.75
CA TYR A 421 25.62 15.79 7.30
C TYR A 421 26.88 15.31 6.56
N SER A 422 28.04 15.87 6.91
CA SER A 422 29.33 15.53 6.31
C SER A 422 29.68 14.05 6.52
N SER A 423 29.46 13.53 7.73
CA SER A 423 29.68 12.12 8.05
C SER A 423 28.71 11.21 7.30
N SER A 424 27.43 11.58 7.16
CA SER A 424 26.46 10.82 6.37
C SER A 424 26.84 10.77 4.88
N LYS A 425 27.33 11.89 4.31
CA LYS A 425 27.79 11.95 2.92
C LYS A 425 29.10 11.20 2.70
N ALA A 426 29.99 11.17 3.70
CA ALA A 426 31.17 10.31 3.68
C ALA A 426 30.81 8.82 3.74
N ALA A 427 29.85 8.44 4.58
CA ALA A 427 29.39 7.05 4.68
C ALA A 427 28.82 6.54 3.35
N ILE A 428 27.91 7.29 2.72
CA ILE A 428 27.35 6.88 1.43
C ILE A 428 28.39 6.91 0.29
N ALA A 429 29.38 7.81 0.34
CA ALA A 429 30.47 7.80 -0.64
C ALA A 429 31.29 6.50 -0.53
N GLN A 430 31.66 6.11 0.69
CA GLN A 430 32.39 4.87 0.92
C GLN A 430 31.57 3.64 0.53
N MET A 431 30.28 3.61 0.87
CA MET A 431 29.38 2.53 0.45
C MET A 431 29.28 2.44 -1.07
N SER A 432 29.15 3.58 -1.75
CA SER A 432 29.09 3.64 -3.21
C SER A 432 30.38 3.14 -3.86
N ASP A 433 31.54 3.48 -3.29
CA ASP A 433 32.84 2.99 -3.78
C ASP A 433 33.01 1.48 -3.57
N THR A 434 32.46 0.92 -2.47
CA THR A 434 32.39 -0.52 -2.23
C THR A 434 31.43 -1.21 -3.21
N MET A 435 30.21 -0.69 -3.37
CA MET A 435 29.21 -1.23 -4.30
C MET A 435 29.74 -1.26 -5.74
N ARG A 436 30.55 -0.27 -6.14
CA ARG A 436 31.21 -0.26 -7.46
C ARG A 436 32.08 -1.50 -7.68
N ILE A 437 32.70 -2.03 -6.64
CA ILE A 437 33.52 -3.25 -6.71
C ILE A 437 32.63 -4.48 -6.70
N GLU A 438 31.66 -4.53 -5.78
CA GLU A 438 30.77 -5.68 -5.59
C GLU A 438 29.82 -5.92 -6.77
N MET A 439 29.33 -4.86 -7.41
CA MET A 439 28.35 -4.94 -8.50
C MET A 439 28.98 -5.01 -9.89
N ALA A 440 30.28 -4.72 -10.03
CA ALA A 440 30.97 -4.79 -11.32
C ALA A 440 30.92 -6.20 -11.98
N PRO A 441 31.11 -7.32 -11.25
CA PRO A 441 30.95 -8.66 -11.81
C PRO A 441 29.52 -8.97 -12.27
N LEU A 442 28.52 -8.25 -11.73
CA LEU A 442 27.12 -8.36 -12.10
C LEU A 442 26.76 -7.51 -13.33
N GLY A 443 27.74 -6.82 -13.92
CA GLY A 443 27.54 -5.96 -15.09
C GLY A 443 26.91 -4.60 -14.78
N VAL A 444 26.81 -4.21 -13.49
CA VAL A 444 26.24 -2.93 -13.07
C VAL A 444 27.35 -1.94 -12.74
N ARG A 445 27.20 -0.70 -13.22
CA ARG A 445 28.16 0.38 -12.95
C ARG A 445 27.67 1.28 -11.83
N VAL A 446 28.43 1.40 -10.76
CA VAL A 446 28.11 2.35 -9.66
C VAL A 446 28.98 3.59 -9.77
N VAL A 447 28.36 4.77 -9.66
CA VAL A 447 28.98 6.09 -9.79
C VAL A 447 28.73 6.89 -8.51
N THR A 448 29.81 7.28 -7.85
CA THR A 448 29.75 8.24 -6.74
C THR A 448 29.73 9.66 -7.31
N VAL A 449 28.71 10.44 -6.98
CA VAL A 449 28.55 11.82 -7.46
C VAL A 449 28.93 12.78 -6.34
N MET A 450 30.05 13.47 -6.48
CA MET A 450 30.58 14.45 -5.53
C MET A 450 30.11 15.86 -5.90
N VAL A 451 29.03 16.30 -5.24
CA VAL A 451 28.42 17.59 -5.55
C VAL A 451 29.03 18.70 -4.68
N GLY A 452 29.46 19.78 -5.33
CA GLY A 452 29.84 21.05 -4.71
C GLY A 452 28.63 21.91 -4.36
N SER A 453 28.83 23.20 -4.15
CA SER A 453 27.72 24.10 -3.78
C SER A 453 26.75 24.28 -4.95
N ALA A 454 25.46 24.03 -4.69
CA ALA A 454 24.38 24.08 -5.67
C ALA A 454 23.18 24.86 -5.12
N SER A 455 22.56 25.71 -5.94
CA SER A 455 21.44 26.56 -5.53
C SER A 455 20.16 25.74 -5.41
N THR A 456 19.90 25.21 -4.21
CA THR A 456 18.77 24.32 -3.96
C THR A 456 17.98 24.79 -2.74
N THR A 457 16.75 24.30 -2.60
CA THR A 457 15.90 24.57 -1.44
C THR A 457 16.36 23.86 -0.16
N ILE A 458 17.47 23.10 -0.18
CA ILE A 458 17.93 22.36 1.00
C ILE A 458 18.35 23.28 2.16
N PHE A 459 18.86 24.47 1.83
CA PHE A 459 19.29 25.48 2.81
C PHE A 459 18.13 26.12 3.56
N ASP A 460 16.94 26.11 2.97
CA ASP A 460 15.74 26.79 3.48
C ASP A 460 14.85 25.87 4.34
N LYS A 461 15.24 24.60 4.51
CA LYS A 461 14.51 23.61 5.32
C LYS A 461 14.78 23.79 6.82
N PRO A 462 13.90 23.28 7.70
CA PRO A 462 14.12 23.27 9.14
C PRO A 462 15.50 22.69 9.50
N GLY A 463 16.25 23.37 10.37
CA GLY A 463 17.66 23.05 10.68
C GLY A 463 18.69 23.69 9.74
N GLY A 464 18.25 24.50 8.77
CA GLY A 464 19.11 25.26 7.87
C GLY A 464 19.82 26.45 8.52
N LYS A 465 19.35 26.94 9.67
CA LYS A 465 20.04 27.94 10.49
C LYS A 465 20.66 27.27 11.72
N LEU A 466 21.84 27.75 12.11
CA LEU A 466 22.47 27.36 13.36
C LEU A 466 21.76 28.07 14.51
N GLU A 467 21.21 27.27 15.42
CA GLU A 467 20.58 27.70 16.66
C GLU A 467 21.18 26.89 17.81
N LEU A 468 21.79 27.56 18.77
CA LEU A 468 22.55 26.95 19.87
C LEU A 468 21.71 26.89 21.15
N PRO A 469 21.62 25.70 21.80
CA PRO A 469 20.98 25.57 23.10
C PRO A 469 21.60 26.49 24.16
N GLU A 470 20.84 26.84 25.19
CA GLU A 470 21.36 27.66 26.30
C GLU A 470 22.54 27.01 27.02
N THR A 471 22.56 25.69 27.05
CA THR A 471 23.60 24.87 27.67
C THR A 471 24.80 24.61 26.76
N SER A 472 24.81 25.11 25.53
CA SER A 472 25.88 24.83 24.56
C SER A 472 27.19 25.48 24.98
N TYR A 473 28.27 24.69 24.95
CA TYR A 473 29.64 25.20 25.12
C TYR A 473 30.07 26.18 24.02
N TYR A 474 29.32 26.26 22.93
CA TYR A 474 29.60 27.15 21.79
C TYR A 474 28.76 28.42 21.81
N ARG A 475 27.97 28.67 22.86
CA ARG A 475 27.10 29.85 22.97
C ARG A 475 27.91 31.11 23.32
N TYR A 476 28.61 31.66 22.33
CA TYR A 476 29.31 32.95 22.42
C TYR A 476 28.65 34.00 21.52
N PRO A 477 28.71 35.29 21.90
CA PRO A 477 28.16 36.37 21.09
C PRO A 477 28.67 36.38 19.64
N GLY A 478 27.73 36.29 18.70
CA GLY A 478 27.96 36.38 17.27
C GLY A 478 28.49 35.10 16.60
N ILE A 479 28.56 33.95 17.27
CA ILE A 479 28.88 32.68 16.60
C ILE A 479 27.74 32.28 15.64
N GLU A 480 26.49 32.32 16.11
CA GLU A 480 25.32 32.02 15.28
C GLU A 480 25.25 32.97 14.07
N ASP A 481 25.46 34.26 14.27
CA ASP A 481 25.45 35.25 13.19
C ASP A 481 26.55 34.99 12.16
N MET A 482 27.77 34.68 12.59
CA MET A 482 28.88 34.39 11.68
C MET A 482 28.65 33.11 10.90
N ALA A 483 28.22 32.03 11.56
CA ALA A 483 27.92 30.77 10.92
C ALA A 483 26.76 30.90 9.91
N ASN A 484 25.69 31.61 10.29
CA ASN A 484 24.53 31.83 9.43
C ASN A 484 24.85 32.79 8.27
N LYS A 485 25.67 33.82 8.49
CA LYS A 485 26.16 34.72 7.44
C LYS A 485 27.00 33.96 6.43
N GLN A 486 27.99 33.19 6.87
CA GLN A 486 28.84 32.42 5.96
C GLN A 486 28.01 31.42 5.14
N ARG A 487 26.99 30.81 5.75
CA ARG A 487 26.06 29.92 5.03
C ARG A 487 25.24 30.68 3.99
N ALA A 488 24.79 31.90 4.28
CA ALA A 488 24.11 32.76 3.31
C ALA A 488 25.05 33.18 2.16
N ASP A 489 26.28 33.58 2.47
CA ASP A 489 27.30 33.92 1.48
C ASP A 489 27.62 32.71 0.58
N HIS A 490 27.70 31.52 1.17
CA HIS A 490 27.86 30.26 0.44
C HIS A 490 26.68 29.98 -0.49
N LYS A 491 25.44 30.20 -0.03
CA LYS A 491 24.22 30.08 -0.85
C LYS A 491 24.27 31.01 -2.06
N ASN A 492 24.79 32.22 -1.90
CA ASN A 492 24.92 33.21 -2.97
C ASN A 492 26.02 32.85 -3.99
N ALA A 493 27.04 32.09 -3.58
CA ALA A 493 28.13 31.60 -4.45
C ALA A 493 27.82 30.26 -5.14
N CYS A 494 26.62 29.71 -4.94
CA CYS A 494 26.22 28.42 -5.50
C CYS A 494 26.03 28.45 -7.03
N MET A 495 26.38 27.35 -7.68
CA MET A 495 26.03 27.10 -9.08
C MET A 495 24.52 26.84 -9.20
N PRO A 496 23.81 27.42 -10.17
CA PRO A 496 22.41 27.07 -10.45
C PRO A 496 22.25 25.59 -10.78
N VAL A 497 21.13 24.97 -10.36
CA VAL A 497 20.90 23.54 -10.56
C VAL A 497 20.76 23.17 -12.04
N GLU A 498 20.30 24.11 -12.85
CA GLU A 498 20.17 24.00 -14.31
C GLU A 498 21.54 23.94 -15.01
N GLU A 499 22.57 24.62 -14.49
CA GLU A 499 23.93 24.53 -15.02
C GLU A 499 24.66 23.28 -14.51
N LEU A 500 24.32 22.85 -13.29
CA LEU A 500 24.90 21.69 -12.64
C LEU A 500 24.43 20.37 -13.27
N ALA A 501 23.12 20.24 -13.54
CA ALA A 501 22.51 19.00 -13.98
C ALA A 501 23.12 18.42 -15.28
N PRO A 502 23.37 19.20 -16.35
CA PRO A 502 24.02 18.69 -17.56
C PRO A 502 25.40 18.09 -17.31
N LYS A 503 26.20 18.71 -16.43
CA LYS A 503 27.53 18.21 -16.06
C LYS A 503 27.43 16.87 -15.32
N LEU A 504 26.46 16.76 -14.42
CA LEU A 504 26.21 15.53 -13.66
C LEU A 504 25.72 14.39 -14.55
N VAL A 505 24.71 14.62 -15.39
CA VAL A 505 24.16 13.59 -16.29
C VAL A 505 25.22 13.11 -17.27
N LYS A 506 26.00 14.02 -17.86
CA LYS A 506 27.13 13.65 -18.71
C LYS A 506 28.13 12.76 -17.96
N GLY A 507 28.51 13.10 -16.74
CA GLY A 507 29.42 12.29 -15.93
C GLY A 507 28.85 10.89 -15.62
N ILE A 508 27.56 10.81 -15.26
CA ILE A 508 26.88 9.54 -14.97
C ILE A 508 26.83 8.65 -16.21
N LEU A 509 26.52 9.21 -17.39
CA LEU A 509 26.38 8.43 -18.63
C LEU A 509 27.73 8.04 -19.26
N THR A 510 28.76 8.88 -19.17
CA THR A 510 30.06 8.65 -19.85
C THR A 510 30.94 7.55 -19.25
N GLY A 511 30.67 7.09 -18.02
CA GLY A 511 31.26 5.85 -17.51
C GLY A 511 32.67 5.95 -16.93
N THR A 512 33.01 7.07 -16.29
CA THR A 512 34.29 7.18 -15.57
C THR A 512 34.35 6.21 -14.39
N LYS A 513 35.52 5.60 -14.16
CA LYS A 513 35.80 4.81 -12.95
C LYS A 513 35.94 5.69 -11.70
N ASP A 514 36.26 6.96 -11.91
CA ASP A 514 36.38 7.97 -10.86
C ASP A 514 35.02 8.58 -10.50
N PRO A 515 34.86 9.08 -9.26
CA PRO A 515 33.70 9.88 -8.88
C PRO A 515 33.50 11.08 -9.81
N VAL A 516 32.24 11.43 -10.05
CA VAL A 516 31.87 12.61 -10.85
C VAL A 516 31.87 13.83 -9.94
N TRP A 517 32.70 14.83 -10.24
CA TRP A 517 32.79 16.07 -9.47
C TRP A 517 32.18 17.23 -10.25
N ALA A 518 31.18 17.90 -9.67
CA ALA A 518 30.56 19.08 -10.28
C ALA A 518 29.97 20.02 -9.22
N GLY A 519 29.80 21.30 -9.57
CA GLY A 519 29.32 22.36 -8.67
C GLY A 519 30.44 23.29 -8.21
N THR A 520 30.07 24.40 -7.55
CA THR A 520 31.05 25.36 -7.05
C THR A 520 32.00 24.69 -6.06
N PHE A 521 33.29 25.00 -6.14
CA PHE A 521 34.38 24.44 -5.33
C PHE A 521 34.66 22.94 -5.51
N ALA A 522 33.88 22.17 -6.29
CA ALA A 522 34.09 20.72 -6.42
C ALA A 522 35.49 20.34 -6.93
N THR A 523 35.95 20.99 -8.01
CA THR A 523 37.30 20.76 -8.56
C THR A 523 38.39 21.24 -7.60
N ALA A 524 38.17 22.37 -6.93
CA ALA A 524 39.13 22.93 -5.97
C ALA A 524 39.30 22.00 -4.75
N VAL A 525 38.20 21.46 -4.22
CA VAL A 525 38.25 20.48 -3.12
C VAL A 525 38.90 19.18 -3.57
N ARG A 526 38.53 18.64 -4.74
CA ARG A 526 39.12 17.40 -5.29
C ARG A 526 40.66 17.45 -5.28
N TRP A 527 41.23 18.51 -5.84
CA TRP A 527 42.68 18.65 -5.92
C TRP A 527 43.29 19.20 -4.63
N GLY A 528 42.57 20.06 -3.91
CA GLY A 528 43.03 20.67 -2.67
C GLY A 528 43.25 19.64 -1.57
N THR A 529 42.32 18.69 -1.39
CA THR A 529 42.49 17.60 -0.41
C THR A 529 43.64 16.66 -0.72
N TRP A 530 44.08 16.63 -1.98
CA TRP A 530 45.24 15.84 -2.40
C TRP A 530 46.55 16.65 -2.29
N ALA A 531 46.52 17.94 -2.65
CA ALA A 531 47.71 18.79 -2.76
C ALA A 531 48.13 19.46 -1.45
N TYR A 532 47.19 19.77 -0.56
CA TYR A 532 47.45 20.51 0.68
C TYR A 532 47.38 19.62 1.91
N PRO A 533 48.18 19.92 2.95
CA PRO A 533 48.11 19.20 4.21
C PRO A 533 46.76 19.43 4.90
N ARG A 534 46.33 18.43 5.67
CA ARG A 534 45.02 18.42 6.34
C ARG A 534 44.76 19.67 7.18
N TRP A 535 45.73 20.14 7.96
CA TRP A 535 45.56 21.33 8.81
C TRP A 535 45.20 22.58 8.00
N PHE A 536 45.74 22.71 6.78
CA PHE A 536 45.47 23.86 5.91
C PHE A 536 44.06 23.78 5.32
N MET A 537 43.65 22.57 4.91
CA MET A 537 42.29 22.33 4.45
C MET A 537 41.27 22.56 5.58
N ASP A 538 41.57 22.08 6.78
CA ASP A 538 40.73 22.28 7.97
C ASP A 538 40.61 23.77 8.32
N TRP A 539 41.72 24.53 8.30
CA TRP A 539 41.70 25.98 8.53
C TRP A 539 40.91 26.73 7.45
N SER A 540 41.23 26.52 6.17
CA SER A 540 40.63 27.26 5.05
C SER A 540 39.13 27.01 4.90
N CYS A 541 38.64 25.80 5.19
CA CYS A 541 37.22 25.49 5.13
C CYS A 541 36.42 26.03 6.32
N ASN A 542 37.10 26.32 7.45
CA ASN A 542 36.46 26.67 8.72
C ASN A 542 36.80 28.07 9.25
N VAL A 543 37.58 28.86 8.52
CA VAL A 543 37.79 30.28 8.82
C VAL A 543 36.44 31.04 8.80
N ASP A 544 36.31 32.02 9.69
CA ASP A 544 35.12 32.87 9.84
C ASP A 544 33.82 32.14 10.19
N ARG A 545 33.93 30.96 10.81
CA ARG A 545 32.77 30.19 11.30
C ARG A 545 32.45 30.39 12.78
N GLY A 546 33.16 31.29 13.46
CA GLY A 546 32.96 31.65 14.86
C GLY A 546 33.75 30.80 15.86
N LEU A 547 34.43 29.74 15.42
CA LEU A 547 35.21 28.86 16.31
C LEU A 547 36.37 29.60 16.98
N GLU A 548 36.94 30.60 16.32
CA GLU A 548 37.98 31.48 16.84
C GLU A 548 37.56 32.30 18.07
N LYS A 549 36.26 32.43 18.32
CA LYS A 549 35.70 33.12 19.49
C LYS A 549 35.54 32.21 20.71
N VAL A 550 35.55 30.90 20.51
CA VAL A 550 35.38 29.91 21.60
C VAL A 550 36.65 29.89 22.43
N LYS A 551 36.51 30.11 23.74
CA LYS A 551 37.64 30.07 24.69
C LYS A 551 37.45 28.89 25.63
N PRO A 552 38.51 28.12 25.95
CA PRO A 552 38.43 27.15 27.02
C PRO A 552 37.97 27.84 28.30
N SER A 553 37.04 27.23 29.04
CA SER A 553 36.73 27.66 30.40
C SER A 553 38.01 27.57 31.23
N THR A 554 38.54 28.70 31.67
CA THR A 554 39.68 28.79 32.60
C THR A 554 39.31 28.23 33.96
#